data_AF-S5LRN8-F1
#
_entry.id   AF-S5LRN8-F1
#
_cell.length_a   1.000
_cell.length_b   1.000
_cell.length_c   1.000
_cell.angle_alpha   90.00
_cell.angle_beta   90.00
_cell.angle_gamma   90.00
#
_symmetry.space_group_name_H-M   'P 1'
#
loop_
_entity.id
_entity.type
_entity.pdbx_description
1 polymer ?
#
loop_
_entity_poly.entity_id
_entity_poly.type
_entity_poly.pdbx_seq_one_letter_code
_entity_poly.pdbx_strand_id
1 'polypeptide(L)'
;FRSLYVLKFLNLLGNLYKTLGETSLFSHLPNLRTLKVGNSNSFTEIHEKDFTGLTFLEELEISAQNLQIYVPKSLKSIQNISHLILHLKQPVLLVDILVDIVSSLDCLELRDTNLHTFHFSEASISEMSTSVKKLIFRNVQFTDESFVEVVKLFNYVSGILEVEFDDCTH
;
A
#
# COMPACT_ATOMS: atom_id res chain seq x y z
N PHE A 1 -8.26 18.35 -10.60
CA PHE A 1 -7.48 17.90 -11.78
C PHE A 1 -8.30 17.71 -13.07
N ARG A 2 -9.46 18.35 -13.24
CA ARG A 2 -10.38 18.01 -14.35
C ARG A 2 -9.82 18.25 -15.77
N SER A 3 -8.95 19.24 -15.94
CA SER A 3 -8.34 19.57 -17.23
C SER A 3 -7.11 18.71 -17.57
N LEU A 4 -6.61 17.90 -16.63
CA LEU A 4 -5.37 17.12 -16.79
C LEU A 4 -5.62 15.66 -17.19
N TYR A 5 -6.66 15.38 -17.98
CA TYR A 5 -7.11 14.02 -18.30
C TYR A 5 -6.09 13.15 -19.06
N VAL A 6 -5.05 13.76 -19.64
CA VAL A 6 -3.94 13.07 -20.32
C VAL A 6 -2.76 12.75 -19.40
N LEU A 7 -2.80 13.17 -18.14
CA LEU A 7 -1.69 13.01 -17.21
C LEU A 7 -1.43 11.52 -16.93
N LYS A 8 -0.15 11.11 -17.04
CA LYS A 8 0.31 9.74 -16.77
C LYS A 8 1.04 9.60 -15.45
N PHE A 9 1.70 10.66 -15.00
CA PHE A 9 2.48 10.69 -13.76
C PHE A 9 2.05 11.86 -12.90
N LEU A 10 1.75 11.60 -11.63
CA LEU A 10 1.43 12.62 -10.64
C LEU A 10 2.16 12.31 -9.33
N ASN A 11 2.95 13.27 -8.87
CA ASN A 11 3.62 13.20 -7.58
C ASN A 11 3.15 14.34 -6.68
N LEU A 12 2.55 13.98 -5.55
CA LEU A 12 2.09 14.87 -4.48
C LEU A 12 2.83 14.62 -3.17
N LEU A 13 3.89 13.80 -3.15
CA LEU A 13 4.67 13.50 -1.96
C LEU A 13 5.24 14.76 -1.30
N GLY A 14 5.33 14.74 0.02
CA GLY A 14 5.97 15.79 0.82
C GLY A 14 5.15 17.08 0.98
N ASN A 15 3.98 17.17 0.36
CA ASN A 15 3.06 18.29 0.58
C ASN A 15 2.37 18.18 1.94
N LEU A 16 2.07 19.32 2.57
CA LEU A 16 1.61 19.43 3.97
C LEU A 16 0.10 19.16 4.18
N TYR A 17 -0.49 18.21 3.45
CA TYR A 17 -1.89 17.86 3.62
C TYR A 17 -2.09 16.75 4.66
N LYS A 18 -3.30 16.69 5.22
CA LYS A 18 -3.71 15.65 6.17
C LYS A 18 -4.44 14.48 5.53
N THR A 19 -5.24 14.78 4.53
CA THR A 19 -6.05 13.82 3.76
C THR A 19 -6.03 14.22 2.29
N LEU A 20 -6.54 13.36 1.40
CA LEU A 20 -6.67 13.66 -0.04
C LEU A 20 -7.90 14.55 -0.37
N GLY A 21 -8.40 15.29 0.62
CA GLY A 21 -9.56 16.17 0.52
C GLY A 21 -10.87 15.44 0.80
N GLU A 22 -12.01 16.05 0.45
CA GLU A 22 -13.35 15.49 0.71
C GLU A 22 -13.97 14.80 -0.52
N THR A 23 -13.36 14.93 -1.69
CA THR A 23 -13.89 14.41 -2.96
C THR A 23 -12.93 13.42 -3.60
N SER A 24 -13.38 12.67 -4.61
CA SER A 24 -12.53 11.79 -5.42
C SER A 24 -11.60 12.61 -6.32
N LEU A 25 -10.50 13.08 -5.74
CA LEU A 25 -9.57 14.04 -6.33
C LEU A 25 -9.03 13.60 -7.70
N PHE A 26 -8.81 12.30 -7.89
CA PHE A 26 -8.19 11.71 -9.08
C PHE A 26 -9.18 11.10 -10.09
N SER A 27 -10.48 11.14 -9.81
CA SER A 27 -11.54 10.58 -10.66
C SER A 27 -11.54 11.07 -12.12
N HIS A 28 -10.89 12.21 -12.39
CA HIS A 28 -10.79 12.82 -13.72
C HIS A 28 -9.44 12.56 -14.40
N LEU A 29 -8.64 11.61 -13.88
CA LEU A 29 -7.32 11.23 -14.39
C LEU A 29 -7.35 9.79 -14.93
N PRO A 30 -8.16 9.47 -15.95
CA PRO A 30 -8.35 8.09 -16.40
C PRO A 30 -7.09 7.49 -17.03
N ASN A 31 -6.09 8.29 -17.38
CA ASN A 31 -4.85 7.81 -18.01
C ASN A 31 -3.67 7.72 -17.03
N LEU A 32 -3.90 7.99 -15.74
CA LEU A 32 -2.83 7.98 -14.75
C LEU A 32 -2.24 6.57 -14.59
N ARG A 33 -0.90 6.48 -14.68
CA ARG A 33 -0.12 5.25 -14.53
C ARG A 33 0.67 5.22 -13.24
N THR A 34 1.20 6.37 -12.83
CA THR A 34 1.95 6.49 -11.58
C THR A 34 1.35 7.58 -10.72
N LEU A 35 1.04 7.22 -9.48
CA LEU A 35 0.57 8.15 -8.46
C LEU A 35 1.44 8.02 -7.21
N LYS A 36 1.96 9.15 -6.74
CA LYS A 36 2.70 9.23 -5.48
C LYS A 36 2.00 10.21 -4.55
N VAL A 37 1.61 9.78 -3.36
CA VAL A 37 0.83 10.56 -2.41
C VAL A 37 1.31 10.37 -0.98
N GLY A 38 1.01 11.35 -0.15
CA GLY A 38 1.23 11.32 1.28
C GLY A 38 2.44 12.17 1.66
N ASN A 39 2.81 12.07 2.93
CA ASN A 39 3.97 12.76 3.49
C ASN A 39 4.36 12.06 4.79
N SER A 40 5.50 12.43 5.34
CA SER A 40 6.04 11.81 6.55
C SER A 40 5.41 12.31 7.85
N ASN A 41 4.58 13.36 7.80
CA ASN A 41 4.29 14.19 8.99
C ASN A 41 2.80 14.28 9.31
N SER A 42 1.97 14.68 8.36
CA SER A 42 0.57 15.06 8.58
C SER A 42 -0.44 14.17 7.88
N PHE A 43 -0.05 13.31 6.94
CA PHE A 43 -0.99 12.41 6.25
C PHE A 43 -1.46 11.27 7.17
N THR A 44 -2.74 11.30 7.55
CA THR A 44 -3.28 10.48 8.65
C THR A 44 -4.42 9.56 8.25
N GLU A 45 -5.04 9.78 7.09
CA GLU A 45 -6.27 9.06 6.73
C GLU A 45 -6.30 8.68 5.24
N ILE A 46 -6.80 7.47 4.99
CA ILE A 46 -7.10 6.94 3.65
C ILE A 46 -8.55 6.48 3.64
N HIS A 47 -9.32 6.98 2.67
CA HIS A 47 -10.76 6.74 2.54
C HIS A 47 -11.15 6.12 1.19
N GLU A 48 -12.33 5.48 1.13
CA GLU A 48 -12.85 4.76 -0.06
C GLU A 48 -12.80 5.59 -1.35
N LYS A 49 -13.11 6.88 -1.23
CA LYS A 49 -13.16 7.82 -2.34
C LYS A 49 -11.81 8.23 -2.90
N ASP A 50 -10.73 8.04 -2.15
CA ASP A 50 -9.45 8.73 -2.40
C ASP A 50 -8.76 8.24 -3.68
N PHE A 51 -8.94 6.96 -4.01
CA PHE A 51 -8.35 6.32 -5.20
C PHE A 51 -9.38 5.95 -6.26
N THR A 52 -10.63 6.40 -6.11
CA THR A 52 -11.70 6.12 -7.08
C THR A 52 -11.39 6.72 -8.46
N GLY A 53 -11.64 5.93 -9.50
CA GLY A 53 -11.48 6.33 -10.91
C GLY A 53 -10.08 6.10 -11.48
N LEU A 54 -9.16 5.52 -10.70
CA LEU A 54 -7.81 5.12 -11.14
C LEU A 54 -7.86 3.72 -11.77
N THR A 55 -8.28 3.62 -13.03
CA THR A 55 -8.54 2.32 -13.69
C THR A 55 -7.32 1.68 -14.35
N PHE A 56 -6.21 2.40 -14.52
CA PHE A 56 -5.02 1.91 -15.22
C PHE A 56 -3.73 2.21 -14.45
N LEU A 57 -3.82 2.30 -13.12
CA LEU A 57 -2.67 2.62 -12.30
C LEU A 57 -1.70 1.42 -12.28
N GLU A 58 -0.45 1.68 -12.65
CA GLU A 58 0.63 0.70 -12.70
C GLU A 58 1.51 0.78 -11.44
N GLU A 59 1.76 1.99 -10.92
CA GLU A 59 2.53 2.24 -9.69
C GLU A 59 1.76 3.18 -8.75
N LEU A 60 1.68 2.79 -7.48
CA LEU A 60 1.17 3.60 -6.38
C LEU A 60 2.19 3.64 -5.26
N GLU A 61 2.64 4.85 -4.92
CA GLU A 61 3.46 5.10 -3.74
C GLU A 61 2.67 5.90 -2.72
N ILE A 62 2.56 5.36 -1.50
CA ILE A 62 1.89 6.00 -0.38
C ILE A 62 2.89 6.19 0.76
N SER A 63 3.22 7.45 1.05
CA SER A 63 3.93 7.82 2.27
C SER A 63 2.94 8.15 3.38
N ALA A 64 2.73 7.25 4.33
CA ALA A 64 1.77 7.41 5.43
C ALA A 64 2.38 7.02 6.78
N GLN A 65 3.50 7.66 7.12
CA GLN A 65 4.24 7.43 8.37
C GLN A 65 3.39 7.68 9.64
N ASN A 66 2.36 8.52 9.55
CA ASN A 66 1.42 8.81 10.65
C ASN A 66 -0.01 8.38 10.31
N LEU A 67 -0.19 7.32 9.50
CA LEU A 67 -1.51 6.77 9.21
C LEU A 67 -2.21 6.32 10.50
N GLN A 68 -3.42 6.84 10.73
CA GLN A 68 -4.25 6.53 11.88
C GLN A 68 -5.56 5.85 11.46
N ILE A 69 -6.08 6.21 10.30
CA ILE A 69 -7.34 5.69 9.78
C ILE A 69 -7.13 5.14 8.38
N TYR A 70 -7.50 3.87 8.20
CA TYR A 70 -7.70 3.27 6.90
C TYR A 70 -9.14 2.78 6.83
N VAL A 71 -9.94 3.33 5.93
CA VAL A 71 -11.31 2.85 5.70
C VAL A 71 -11.24 1.57 4.86
N PRO A 72 -11.85 0.45 5.26
CA PRO A 72 -11.90 -0.75 4.43
C PRO A 72 -12.45 -0.45 3.04
N LYS A 73 -11.94 -1.16 2.03
CA LYS A 73 -12.20 -0.99 0.58
C LYS A 73 -11.52 0.22 -0.06
N SER A 74 -10.67 0.96 0.65
CA SER A 74 -10.03 2.17 0.10
C SER A 74 -9.16 1.93 -1.12
N LEU A 75 -8.49 0.79 -1.19
CA LEU A 75 -7.71 0.42 -2.37
C LEU A 75 -8.45 -0.55 -3.30
N LYS A 76 -9.69 -0.95 -2.97
CA LYS A 76 -10.39 -2.03 -3.69
C LYS A 76 -10.69 -1.69 -5.15
N SER A 77 -10.84 -0.41 -5.47
CA SER A 77 -11.10 0.05 -6.84
C SER A 77 -9.88 -0.05 -7.77
N ILE A 78 -8.68 -0.21 -7.20
CA ILE A 78 -7.44 -0.39 -7.96
C ILE A 78 -7.34 -1.85 -8.42
N GLN A 79 -7.15 -2.04 -9.73
CA GLN A 79 -7.12 -3.35 -10.37
C GLN A 79 -5.85 -3.48 -11.20
N ASN A 80 -5.22 -4.65 -11.18
CA ASN A 80 -4.03 -4.98 -11.97
C ASN A 80 -2.86 -3.99 -11.79
N ILE A 81 -2.52 -3.66 -10.54
CA ILE A 81 -1.40 -2.77 -10.23
C ILE A 81 -0.09 -3.56 -10.18
N SER A 82 0.95 -3.04 -10.85
CA SER A 82 2.26 -3.70 -10.91
C SER A 82 3.05 -3.48 -9.63
N HIS A 83 2.99 -2.30 -9.03
CA HIS A 83 3.82 -1.98 -7.87
C HIS A 83 3.09 -1.08 -6.86
N LEU A 84 2.97 -1.56 -5.63
CA LEU A 84 2.53 -0.78 -4.48
C LEU A 84 3.70 -0.57 -3.53
N ILE A 85 4.07 0.69 -3.29
CA ILE A 85 5.09 1.08 -2.33
C ILE A 85 4.39 1.75 -1.14
N LEU A 86 4.59 1.20 0.05
CA LEU A 86 4.03 1.73 1.31
C LEU A 86 5.16 2.16 2.24
N HIS A 87 5.15 3.44 2.64
CA HIS A 87 5.94 3.88 3.79
C HIS A 87 5.02 4.02 4.99
N LEU A 88 5.10 3.06 5.92
CA LEU A 88 4.32 3.03 7.15
C LEU A 88 5.29 3.01 8.33
N LYS A 89 5.01 3.72 9.41
CA LYS A 89 5.86 3.65 10.61
C LYS A 89 5.60 2.39 11.45
N GLN A 90 4.36 1.91 11.42
CA GLN A 90 3.84 0.82 12.25
C GLN A 90 2.92 -0.07 11.39
N PRO A 91 2.74 -1.35 11.72
CA PRO A 91 2.05 -2.30 10.86
C PRO A 91 0.56 -2.40 11.13
N VAL A 92 0.02 -1.62 12.06
CA VAL A 92 -1.33 -1.76 12.62
C VAL A 92 -2.42 -1.85 11.53
N LEU A 93 -2.27 -1.09 10.45
CA LEU A 93 -3.23 -1.03 9.34
C LEU A 93 -2.78 -1.81 8.10
N LEU A 94 -1.64 -2.50 8.15
CA LEU A 94 -1.07 -3.19 7.00
C LEU A 94 -1.99 -4.32 6.52
N VAL A 95 -2.55 -5.12 7.42
CA VAL A 95 -3.46 -6.23 7.05
C VAL A 95 -4.72 -5.70 6.36
N ASP A 96 -5.32 -4.61 6.87
CA ASP A 96 -6.51 -4.01 6.26
C ASP A 96 -6.23 -3.50 4.84
N ILE A 97 -5.06 -2.89 4.63
CA ILE A 97 -4.60 -2.46 3.31
C ILE A 97 -4.42 -3.66 2.38
N LEU A 98 -3.79 -4.73 2.87
CA LEU A 98 -3.54 -5.94 2.08
C LEU A 98 -4.85 -6.61 1.63
N VAL A 99 -5.84 -6.76 2.51
CA VAL A 99 -7.16 -7.33 2.19
C VAL A 99 -7.79 -6.68 0.94
N ASP A 100 -7.57 -5.39 0.74
CA ASP A 100 -8.15 -4.67 -0.39
C ASP A 100 -7.42 -4.90 -1.71
N ILE A 101 -6.10 -5.11 -1.68
CA ILE A 101 -5.24 -4.99 -2.87
C ILE A 101 -4.51 -6.27 -3.27
N VAL A 102 -4.35 -7.27 -2.39
CA VAL A 102 -3.52 -8.48 -2.65
C VAL A 102 -3.96 -9.33 -3.84
N SER A 103 -5.23 -9.25 -4.26
CA SER A 103 -5.72 -9.93 -5.46
C SER A 103 -5.35 -9.23 -6.76
N SER A 104 -5.00 -7.94 -6.69
CA SER A 104 -4.76 -7.06 -7.83
C SER A 104 -3.29 -6.66 -7.97
N LEU A 105 -2.41 -7.13 -7.09
CA LEU A 105 -1.06 -6.60 -6.87
C LEU A 105 0.00 -7.59 -7.35
N ASP A 106 0.97 -7.14 -8.14
CA ASP A 106 2.12 -7.97 -8.55
C ASP A 106 3.31 -7.85 -7.57
N CYS A 107 3.67 -6.63 -7.17
CA CYS A 107 4.79 -6.36 -6.25
C CYS A 107 4.36 -5.47 -5.08
N LEU A 108 4.56 -5.94 -3.84
CA LEU A 108 4.44 -5.13 -2.63
C LEU A 108 5.83 -4.73 -2.13
N GLU A 109 6.05 -3.44 -1.97
CA GLU A 109 7.24 -2.90 -1.31
C GLU A 109 6.85 -2.15 -0.04
N LEU A 110 7.38 -2.61 1.09
CA LEU A 110 7.21 -1.97 2.39
C LEU A 110 8.51 -1.27 2.78
N ARG A 111 8.41 0.00 3.16
CA ARG A 111 9.55 0.87 3.49
C ARG A 111 9.41 1.50 4.86
N ASP A 112 10.54 1.65 5.53
CA ASP A 112 10.67 2.43 6.76
C ASP A 112 9.68 2.02 7.86
N THR A 113 9.41 0.71 7.98
CA THR A 113 8.39 0.17 8.87
C THR A 113 9.00 -0.61 10.02
N ASN A 114 8.53 -0.33 11.23
CA ASN A 114 8.82 -1.17 12.37
C ASN A 114 7.73 -2.24 12.49
N LEU A 115 8.07 -3.50 12.23
CA LEU A 115 7.15 -4.63 12.29
C LEU A 115 7.14 -5.35 13.65
N HIS A 116 7.76 -4.84 14.72
CA HIS A 116 7.83 -5.56 16.01
C HIS A 116 6.45 -5.99 16.55
N THR A 117 5.39 -5.23 16.26
CA THR A 117 4.01 -5.51 16.67
C THR A 117 3.17 -6.15 15.56
N PHE A 118 3.78 -6.52 14.44
CA PHE A 118 3.08 -7.16 13.33
C PHE A 118 2.62 -8.56 13.74
N HIS A 119 1.37 -8.85 13.44
CA HIS A 119 0.74 -10.13 13.68
C HIS A 119 -0.15 -10.47 12.49
N PHE A 120 0.02 -11.66 11.94
CA PHE A 120 -0.72 -12.14 10.79
C PHE A 120 -1.65 -13.28 11.19
N SER A 121 -2.95 -13.05 11.06
CA SER A 121 -3.98 -14.08 11.25
C SER A 121 -4.56 -14.47 9.89
N GLU A 122 -4.48 -15.75 9.54
CA GLU A 122 -5.05 -16.28 8.29
C GLU A 122 -6.57 -16.02 8.19
N ALA A 123 -7.27 -15.94 9.33
CA ALA A 123 -8.69 -15.60 9.36
C ALA A 123 -9.00 -14.15 8.94
N SER A 124 -8.00 -13.26 8.94
CA SER A 124 -8.17 -11.85 8.57
C SER A 124 -8.30 -11.63 7.08
N ILE A 125 -7.90 -12.60 6.25
CA ILE A 125 -7.94 -12.50 4.79
C ILE A 125 -8.58 -13.78 4.27
N SER A 126 -9.92 -13.78 4.16
CA SER A 126 -10.71 -14.88 3.58
C SER A 126 -10.04 -15.42 2.30
N GLU A 127 -10.13 -16.72 2.00
CA GLU A 127 -9.53 -17.38 0.82
C GLU A 127 -9.59 -16.54 -0.47
N MET A 128 -8.63 -15.64 -0.64
CA MET A 128 -8.53 -14.74 -1.77
C MET A 128 -7.36 -15.23 -2.60
N SER A 129 -7.60 -15.50 -3.87
CA SER A 129 -6.50 -15.75 -4.80
C SER A 129 -5.63 -14.50 -4.84
N THR A 130 -4.39 -14.61 -4.38
CA THR A 130 -3.39 -13.55 -4.53
C THR A 130 -2.75 -13.61 -5.91
N SER A 131 -2.29 -12.46 -6.42
CA SER A 131 -1.49 -12.35 -7.64
C SER A 131 -0.07 -11.83 -7.38
N VAL A 132 0.31 -11.67 -6.11
CA VAL A 132 1.60 -11.09 -5.72
C VAL A 132 2.73 -12.08 -6.00
N LYS A 133 3.72 -11.62 -6.76
CA LYS A 133 4.92 -12.37 -7.13
C LYS A 133 6.16 -11.88 -6.41
N LYS A 134 6.20 -10.63 -5.98
CA LYS A 134 7.37 -10.03 -5.33
C LYS A 134 7.01 -9.30 -4.05
N LEU A 135 7.80 -9.54 -3.00
CA LEU A 135 7.77 -8.78 -1.76
C LEU A 135 9.13 -8.12 -1.53
N ILE A 136 9.13 -6.83 -1.22
CA ILE A 136 10.35 -6.06 -0.94
C ILE A 136 10.19 -5.40 0.42
N PHE A 137 11.19 -5.57 1.27
CA PHE A 137 11.29 -4.89 2.56
C PHE A 137 12.53 -4.01 2.54
N ARG A 138 12.37 -2.69 2.71
CA ARG A 138 13.50 -1.75 2.78
C ARG A 138 13.49 -0.97 4.08
N ASN A 139 14.62 -0.97 4.79
CA ASN A 139 14.72 -0.28 6.08
C ASN A 139 13.59 -0.70 7.05
N VAL A 140 13.31 -2.01 7.10
CA VAL A 140 12.25 -2.59 7.94
C VAL A 140 12.90 -3.24 9.17
N GLN A 141 12.24 -3.09 10.32
CA GLN A 141 12.69 -3.66 11.58
C GLN A 141 11.79 -4.83 12.01
N PHE A 142 12.36 -5.94 12.47
CA PHE A 142 11.63 -7.15 12.86
C PHE A 142 12.14 -7.71 14.19
N THR A 143 11.28 -8.17 15.09
CA THR A 143 11.68 -9.17 16.10
C THR A 143 11.64 -10.59 15.52
N ASP A 144 12.26 -11.56 16.20
CA ASP A 144 12.10 -13.00 15.90
C ASP A 144 10.63 -13.40 15.78
N GLU A 145 9.81 -12.92 16.73
CA GLU A 145 8.37 -13.19 16.78
C GLU A 145 7.64 -12.60 15.56
N SER A 146 7.87 -11.33 15.24
CA SER A 146 7.23 -10.68 14.09
C SER A 146 7.71 -11.23 12.75
N PHE A 147 8.93 -11.74 12.66
CA PHE A 147 9.44 -12.36 11.44
C PHE A 147 8.70 -13.67 11.14
N VAL A 148 8.33 -14.44 12.16
CA VAL A 148 7.46 -15.62 11.99
C VAL A 148 6.10 -15.22 11.40
N GLU A 149 5.54 -14.09 11.83
CA GLU A 149 4.28 -13.55 11.29
C GLU A 149 4.42 -13.13 9.81
N VAL A 150 5.57 -12.56 9.44
CA VAL A 150 5.90 -12.25 8.04
C VAL A 150 6.03 -13.52 7.19
N VAL A 151 6.63 -14.59 7.73
CA VAL A 151 6.69 -15.89 7.04
C VAL A 151 5.28 -16.48 6.84
N LYS A 152 4.37 -16.32 7.80
CA LYS A 152 2.96 -16.73 7.61
C LYS A 152 2.30 -15.95 6.47
N LEU A 153 2.53 -14.64 6.39
CA LEU A 153 2.07 -13.82 5.27
C LEU A 153 2.62 -14.37 3.94
N PHE A 154 3.89 -14.78 3.86
CA PHE A 154 4.46 -15.37 2.64
C PHE A 154 3.74 -16.65 2.22
N ASN A 155 3.42 -17.52 3.18
CA ASN A 155 2.70 -18.76 2.89
C ASN A 155 1.27 -18.51 2.42
N TYR A 156 0.62 -17.47 2.97
CA TYR A 156 -0.71 -17.06 2.52
C TYR A 156 -0.69 -16.51 1.09
N VAL A 157 0.31 -15.67 0.81
CA VAL A 157 0.52 -15.10 -0.52
C VAL A 157 1.19 -16.18 -1.41
N SER A 158 0.43 -17.24 -1.69
CA SER A 158 0.90 -18.38 -2.49
C SER A 158 1.38 -17.91 -3.86
N GLY A 159 2.56 -18.36 -4.31
CA GLY A 159 3.09 -18.01 -5.63
C GLY A 159 4.07 -16.84 -5.65
N ILE A 160 4.52 -16.36 -4.49
CA ILE A 160 5.70 -15.49 -4.41
C ILE A 160 6.88 -16.16 -5.12
N LEU A 161 7.51 -15.41 -6.01
CA LEU A 161 8.70 -15.80 -6.76
C LEU A 161 9.98 -15.18 -6.19
N GLU A 162 9.85 -14.00 -5.57
CA GLU A 162 10.98 -13.23 -5.09
C GLU A 162 10.65 -12.51 -3.77
N VAL A 163 11.57 -12.59 -2.82
CA VAL A 163 11.55 -11.79 -1.58
C VAL A 163 12.89 -11.10 -1.44
N GLU A 164 12.86 -9.77 -1.30
CA GLU A 164 14.02 -8.91 -1.17
C GLU A 164 14.00 -8.24 0.22
N PHE A 165 15.12 -8.31 0.93
CA PHE A 165 15.36 -7.57 2.16
C PHE A 165 16.57 -6.66 1.94
N ASP A 166 16.38 -5.37 2.12
CA ASP A 166 17.39 -4.33 1.89
C ASP A 166 17.46 -3.41 3.12
N ASP A 167 18.65 -3.26 3.70
CA ASP A 167 18.88 -2.49 4.93
C ASP A 167 17.91 -2.82 6.09
N CYS A 168 17.44 -4.07 6.18
CA CYS A 168 16.56 -4.52 7.24
C CYS A 168 17.35 -4.86 8.52
N THR A 169 16.76 -4.53 9.68
CA THR A 169 17.38 -4.80 10.99
C THR A 169 16.49 -5.69 11.85
N HIS A 170 17.13 -6.41 12.76
CA HIS A 170 16.48 -7.13 13.85
C HIS A 170 16.40 -6.25 15.10
#